data_AF-A0A2S6ITS9-F1
#
_entry.id   AF-A0A2S6ITS9-F1
#
_cell.length_a   1.000
_cell.length_b   1.000
_cell.length_c   1.000
_cell.angle_alpha   90.00
_cell.angle_beta   90.00
_cell.angle_gamma   90.00
#
_symmetry.space_group_name_H-M   'P 1'
#
loop_
_entity.id
_entity.type
_entity.pdbx_description
1 polymer ?
#
loop_
_entity_poly.entity_id
_entity_poly.type
_entity_poly.pdbx_seq_one_letter_code
_entity_poly.pdbx_strand_id
1 'polypeptide(L)'
;MSTATPATGHSPGGRRLRRALRGSAAVLVSALALLTGATAPASAQFIEINNVVVEQRADPAVIKHSDGYYYMTASVPDYKRVELRRSTTLQGLGSAATVTAFTAPSSGALSGWIWAPDVRFYDGAWYLYFSASPSSSPYDQRMYYVKNTSANPMTGTWSAPQRMYTHVESFMLDPHSFELNGQRYFTWAQKDPNSSDNSHVFIAKMSSPTTITGPATVIAKPTYAWEREGYPVAEGPQVVVRNGKVFIAYSAAATDSRYKLGLLTASTSADLLNPASWTKSATPVFSTANGVYGPGHGSFTVAEDGKTDILVYHARDYADPYPDALTDPNRHTRMQQLFWTEHGRPFFGQPMPNGTTPLGIKGAHSGKCVDNYNFDKTYGAPVKLWDCNGSTAQQWEFNYLNNGHYDVRNRNTGTCLDNANGSTALNNDVILWGCNGGTPQQWGLRDRGNGWFQLVNRASGTCLDNYALDTSNGARISMYSCNDHAAQMWRRG
;
A
#
# COMPACT_ATOMS: atom_id res chain seq x y z
N MET A 1 67.11 47.55 64.24
CA MET A 1 68.58 47.36 64.29
C MET A 1 68.81 45.90 64.64
N SER A 2 68.96 45.03 63.64
CA SER A 2 70.22 44.54 63.02
C SER A 2 70.33 43.05 63.39
N THR A 3 70.02 42.14 62.46
CA THR A 3 70.98 41.30 61.68
C THR A 3 71.70 40.27 62.58
N ALA A 4 71.90 38.99 62.24
CA ALA A 4 71.77 38.21 61.02
C ALA A 4 71.69 36.70 61.38
N THR A 5 71.15 35.90 60.46
CA THR A 5 71.34 34.43 60.30
C THR A 5 72.76 34.14 59.74
N PRO A 6 73.24 32.89 59.42
CA PRO A 6 72.52 31.62 59.15
C PRO A 6 73.21 30.31 59.63
N ALA A 7 72.54 29.16 59.42
CA ALA A 7 73.02 28.01 58.62
C ALA A 7 72.38 26.66 59.05
N THR A 8 72.34 25.73 58.09
CA THR A 8 71.40 24.60 57.88
C THR A 8 72.00 23.20 58.13
N GLY A 9 71.14 22.16 58.35
CA GLY A 9 71.35 20.83 57.72
C GLY A 9 70.93 19.53 58.46
N HIS A 10 69.96 18.78 57.89
CA HIS A 10 69.82 17.31 57.63
C HIS A 10 70.06 16.26 58.78
N SER A 11 69.37 15.11 58.97
CA SER A 11 68.39 14.20 58.28
C SER A 11 67.91 13.12 59.34
N PRO A 12 67.29 11.95 59.06
CA PRO A 12 65.91 11.62 58.61
C PRO A 12 65.15 10.53 59.44
N GLY A 13 63.85 10.30 59.14
CA GLY A 13 63.28 8.94 58.93
C GLY A 13 62.29 8.27 59.92
N GLY A 14 61.08 7.90 59.43
CA GLY A 14 60.38 6.62 59.75
C GLY A 14 59.03 6.64 60.51
N ARG A 15 57.86 6.77 59.84
CA ARG A 15 56.81 5.73 59.54
C ARG A 15 56.15 5.03 60.78
N ARG A 16 54.82 5.02 61.02
CA ARG A 16 53.69 4.48 60.20
C ARG A 16 52.29 4.84 60.79
N LEU A 17 51.33 5.18 59.91
CA LEU A 17 49.93 4.67 59.72
C LEU A 17 49.00 4.47 60.96
N ARG A 18 47.70 4.84 61.03
CA ARG A 18 46.60 5.06 60.07
C ARG A 18 45.48 5.89 60.73
N ARG A 19 44.80 6.73 59.95
CA ARG A 19 43.35 6.71 59.60
C ARG A 19 42.90 8.15 59.28
N ALA A 20 42.61 8.39 58.01
CA ALA A 20 41.96 9.60 57.54
C ALA A 20 40.44 9.41 57.58
N LEU A 21 39.72 10.42 58.09
CA LEU A 21 38.34 10.71 57.72
C LEU A 21 38.19 12.21 57.42
N ARG A 22 37.76 12.46 56.19
CA ARG A 22 36.85 13.50 55.71
C ARG A 22 37.26 14.97 55.86
N GLY A 23 37.71 15.55 54.74
CA GLY A 23 37.63 16.97 54.45
C GLY A 23 36.79 17.17 53.18
N SER A 24 35.77 18.01 53.29
CA SER A 24 34.82 18.37 52.25
C SER A 24 35.43 19.29 51.19
N ALA A 25 35.19 19.01 49.92
CA ALA A 25 35.21 19.99 48.85
C ALA A 25 34.04 19.66 47.91
N ALA A 26 33.04 20.55 47.87
CA ALA A 26 31.88 20.42 47.01
C ALA A 26 32.28 20.76 45.57
N VAL A 27 32.25 19.77 44.70
CA VAL A 27 32.25 19.95 43.24
C VAL A 27 30.82 19.71 42.78
N LEU A 28 30.15 20.74 42.27
CA LEU A 28 28.91 20.59 41.52
C LEU A 28 29.23 19.88 40.21
N VAL A 29 28.95 18.58 40.14
CA VAL A 29 28.83 17.86 38.87
C VAL A 29 27.38 17.98 38.44
N SER A 30 27.10 18.88 37.50
CA SER A 30 25.83 18.85 36.77
C SER A 30 25.80 17.57 35.94
N ALA A 31 25.15 16.53 36.45
CA ALA A 31 24.83 15.35 35.68
C ALA A 31 23.78 15.74 34.63
N LEU A 32 24.24 16.07 33.42
CA LEU A 32 23.37 16.10 32.25
C LEU A 32 22.96 14.64 32.00
N ALA A 33 21.84 14.22 32.57
CA ALA A 33 21.18 13.00 32.14
C ALA A 33 20.77 13.22 30.69
N LEU A 34 21.58 12.73 29.76
CA LEU A 34 21.15 12.42 28.40
C LEU A 34 20.06 11.36 28.54
N LEU A 35 18.83 11.82 28.75
CA LEU A 35 17.64 11.07 28.40
C LEU A 35 17.72 10.89 26.89
N THR A 36 18.40 9.82 26.46
CA THR A 36 18.05 9.17 25.21
C THR A 36 16.61 8.71 25.40
N GLY A 37 15.68 9.61 25.09
CA GLY A 37 14.31 9.23 24.84
C GLY A 37 14.36 8.26 23.67
N ALA A 38 14.50 6.97 23.97
CA ALA A 38 14.03 5.96 23.05
C ALA A 38 12.55 6.28 22.89
N THR A 39 12.22 7.00 21.82
CA THR A 39 10.85 7.10 21.35
C THR A 39 10.36 5.67 21.32
N ALA A 40 9.35 5.36 22.13
CA ALA A 40 8.63 4.12 21.95
C ALA A 40 8.35 4.00 20.45
N PRO A 41 8.63 2.86 19.79
CA PRO A 41 8.27 2.72 18.39
C PRO A 41 6.83 3.18 18.28
N ALA A 42 6.55 4.14 17.39
CA ALA A 42 5.20 4.63 17.18
C ALA A 42 4.30 3.39 17.16
N SER A 43 3.36 3.31 18.10
CA SER A 43 2.43 2.18 18.11
C SER A 43 1.85 2.10 16.70
N ALA A 44 1.89 0.91 16.09
CA ALA A 44 1.28 0.71 14.78
C ALA A 44 -0.10 1.40 14.77
N GLN A 45 -0.30 2.28 13.80
CA GLN A 45 -1.52 3.06 13.73
C GLN A 45 -2.58 2.19 13.08
N PHE A 46 -3.75 2.08 13.71
CA PHE A 46 -4.94 1.57 13.04
C PHE A 46 -5.18 2.40 11.78
N ILE A 47 -4.89 1.81 10.63
CA ILE A 47 -5.03 2.50 9.34
C ILE A 47 -6.50 2.48 8.95
N GLU A 48 -7.22 3.52 9.35
CA GLU A 48 -8.60 3.77 8.97
C GLU A 48 -8.67 4.83 7.87
N ILE A 49 -9.31 4.49 6.77
CA ILE A 49 -9.53 5.38 5.63
C ILE A 49 -11.04 5.52 5.43
N ASN A 50 -11.51 6.76 5.40
CA ASN A 50 -12.88 7.09 5.06
C ASN A 50 -13.00 7.21 3.55
N ASN A 51 -13.59 6.20 2.89
CA ASN A 51 -13.86 6.25 1.46
C ASN A 51 -15.20 6.95 1.20
N VAL A 52 -15.39 7.73 0.14
CA VAL A 52 -14.42 8.15 -0.88
C VAL A 52 -13.36 9.10 -0.30
N VAL A 53 -12.10 8.95 -0.72
CA VAL A 53 -11.01 9.86 -0.29
C VAL A 53 -11.01 11.13 -1.13
N VAL A 54 -11.06 11.00 -2.46
CA VAL A 54 -11.13 12.16 -3.37
C VAL A 54 -12.19 11.94 -4.43
N GLU A 55 -13.17 12.84 -4.49
CA GLU A 55 -14.24 12.74 -5.46
C GLU A 55 -13.79 13.10 -6.88
N GLN A 56 -14.34 12.38 -7.87
CA GLN A 56 -14.16 12.65 -9.29
C GLN A 56 -12.67 12.79 -9.69
N ARG A 57 -11.89 11.80 -9.28
CA ARG A 57 -10.46 11.67 -9.57
C ARG A 57 -10.20 10.23 -9.99
N ALA A 58 -10.24 10.03 -11.30
CA ALA A 58 -9.92 8.76 -11.92
C ALA A 58 -8.39 8.60 -12.04
N ASP A 59 -7.96 7.36 -12.23
CA ASP A 59 -6.55 7.01 -12.51
C ASP A 59 -5.56 7.60 -11.48
N PRO A 60 -5.78 7.38 -10.16
CA PRO A 60 -5.01 8.08 -9.13
C PRO A 60 -3.60 7.52 -8.94
N ALA A 61 -2.60 8.41 -9.04
CA ALA A 61 -1.22 8.13 -8.67
C ALA A 61 -0.85 8.87 -7.38
N VAL A 62 -0.44 8.12 -6.35
CA VAL A 62 -0.02 8.66 -5.04
C VAL A 62 1.37 8.15 -4.68
N ILE A 63 2.29 9.06 -4.36
CA ILE A 63 3.60 8.70 -3.80
C ILE A 63 3.79 9.35 -2.44
N LYS A 64 4.40 8.62 -1.49
CA LYS A 64 4.94 9.21 -0.27
C LYS A 64 6.37 9.66 -0.55
N HIS A 65 6.65 10.93 -0.36
CA HIS A 65 7.97 11.50 -0.57
C HIS A 65 8.74 11.63 0.75
N SER A 66 10.07 11.74 0.64
CA SER A 66 10.99 11.80 1.78
C SER A 66 10.84 13.05 2.65
N ASP A 67 10.14 14.08 2.15
CA ASP A 67 9.78 15.29 2.89
C ASP A 67 8.58 15.10 3.84
N GLY A 68 8.02 13.89 3.91
CA GLY A 68 6.89 13.55 4.77
C GLY A 68 5.51 13.86 4.16
N TYR A 69 5.45 14.31 2.91
CA TYR A 69 4.20 14.54 2.20
C TYR A 69 3.87 13.41 1.23
N TYR A 70 2.58 13.11 1.13
CA TYR A 70 1.97 12.43 0.01
C TYR A 70 1.73 13.42 -1.11
N TYR A 71 2.07 13.04 -2.33
CA TYR A 71 1.79 13.79 -3.56
C TYR A 71 0.84 12.95 -4.42
N MET A 72 -0.24 13.57 -4.87
CA MET A 72 -1.28 12.90 -5.64
C MET A 72 -1.60 13.66 -6.92
N THR A 73 -1.67 12.92 -8.03
CA THR A 73 -2.24 13.37 -9.30
C THR A 73 -3.29 12.35 -9.76
N ALA A 74 -4.22 12.78 -10.59
CA ALA A 74 -5.31 11.97 -11.11
C ALA A 74 -5.92 12.66 -12.34
N SER A 75 -6.62 11.90 -13.18
CA SER A 75 -7.47 12.45 -14.22
C SER A 75 -8.58 13.29 -13.59
N VAL A 76 -8.72 14.54 -14.05
CA VAL A 76 -9.76 15.47 -13.59
C VAL A 76 -11.04 15.35 -14.45
N PRO A 77 -12.21 15.81 -13.95
CA PRO A 77 -13.50 15.59 -14.61
C PRO A 77 -13.61 16.11 -16.05
N ASP A 78 -12.95 17.23 -16.37
CA ASP A 78 -12.98 17.82 -17.71
C ASP A 78 -11.93 17.23 -18.66
N TYR A 79 -11.00 16.42 -18.15
CA TYR A 79 -9.83 15.91 -18.88
C TYR A 79 -9.02 17.01 -19.59
N LYS A 80 -8.95 18.23 -19.04
CA LYS A 80 -8.23 19.38 -19.65
C LYS A 80 -7.02 19.86 -18.86
N ARG A 81 -6.60 19.16 -17.81
CA ARG A 81 -5.41 19.55 -17.05
C ARG A 81 -4.72 18.37 -16.37
N VAL A 82 -3.45 18.60 -16.04
CA VAL A 82 -2.73 17.82 -15.03
C VAL A 82 -2.74 18.60 -13.73
N GLU A 83 -3.30 18.00 -12.69
CA GLU A 83 -3.48 18.59 -11.36
C GLU A 83 -2.60 17.85 -10.35
N LEU A 84 -1.93 18.59 -9.47
CA LEU A 84 -1.20 18.01 -8.34
C LEU A 84 -1.80 18.54 -7.02
N ARG A 85 -1.85 17.67 -6.01
CA ARG A 85 -2.13 18.04 -4.61
C ARG A 85 -1.16 17.31 -3.69
N ARG A 86 -1.05 17.79 -2.45
CA ARG A 86 -0.25 17.10 -1.42
C ARG A 86 -0.85 17.20 -0.03
N SER A 87 -0.55 16.23 0.82
CA SER A 87 -0.95 16.22 2.24
C SER A 87 0.03 15.40 3.08
N THR A 88 0.08 15.61 4.38
CA THR A 88 0.88 14.79 5.31
C THR A 88 0.18 13.48 5.70
N THR A 89 -1.10 13.34 5.35
CA THR A 89 -1.89 12.12 5.57
C THR A 89 -2.61 11.72 4.29
N LEU A 90 -2.89 10.42 4.12
CA LEU A 90 -3.66 9.89 3.00
C LEU A 90 -5.06 10.48 2.99
N GLN A 91 -5.74 10.51 4.14
CA GLN A 91 -7.09 11.10 4.25
C GLN A 91 -7.10 12.59 3.91
N GLY A 92 -6.04 13.32 4.29
CA GLY A 92 -5.93 14.75 4.01
C GLY A 92 -5.77 15.09 2.53
N LEU A 93 -5.53 14.12 1.63
CA LEU A 93 -5.54 14.36 0.18
C LEU A 93 -6.95 14.75 -0.33
N GLY A 94 -8.01 14.37 0.39
CA GLY A 94 -9.39 14.71 0.07
C GLY A 94 -9.69 16.20 0.08
N SER A 95 -9.09 16.93 1.02
CA SER A 95 -9.29 18.37 1.21
C SER A 95 -8.08 19.23 0.84
N ALA A 96 -7.00 18.61 0.37
CA ALA A 96 -5.77 19.32 -0.01
C ALA A 96 -6.01 20.28 -1.19
N ALA A 97 -5.44 21.48 -1.09
CA ALA A 97 -5.41 22.43 -2.18
C ALA A 97 -4.66 21.87 -3.39
N THR A 98 -5.11 22.26 -4.59
CA THR A 98 -4.58 21.77 -5.85
C THR A 98 -3.74 22.86 -6.55
N VAL A 99 -2.79 22.42 -7.37
CA VAL A 99 -2.11 23.25 -8.37
C VAL A 99 -2.30 22.63 -9.75
N THR A 100 -2.48 23.46 -10.77
CA THR A 100 -2.48 23.00 -12.16
C THR A 100 -1.06 23.05 -12.71
N ALA A 101 -0.50 21.88 -13.02
CA ALA A 101 0.83 21.76 -13.61
C ALA A 101 0.82 22.00 -15.12
N PHE A 102 -0.30 21.66 -15.78
CA PHE A 102 -0.50 21.84 -17.21
C PHE A 102 -1.99 22.01 -17.52
N THR A 103 -2.32 22.92 -18.44
CA THR A 103 -3.67 23.11 -19.00
C THR A 103 -3.62 22.83 -20.49
N ALA A 104 -4.55 22.01 -20.98
CA ALA A 104 -4.69 21.70 -22.40
C ALA A 104 -4.95 22.98 -23.22
N PRO A 105 -4.21 23.22 -24.32
CA PRO A 105 -4.49 24.33 -25.23
C PRO A 105 -5.81 24.11 -25.98
N SER A 106 -6.32 25.15 -26.65
CA SER A 106 -7.54 25.07 -27.46
C SER A 106 -7.35 24.28 -28.78
N SER A 107 -6.13 24.13 -29.25
CA SER A 107 -5.79 23.39 -30.49
C SER A 107 -4.41 22.71 -30.40
N GLY A 108 -4.12 21.83 -31.36
CA GLY A 108 -2.85 21.12 -31.45
C GLY A 108 -2.86 19.74 -30.77
N ALA A 109 -1.69 19.13 -30.65
CA ALA A 109 -1.55 17.72 -30.26
C ALA A 109 -1.94 17.38 -28.81
N LEU A 110 -2.19 18.39 -27.97
CA LEU A 110 -2.56 18.24 -26.56
C LEU A 110 -3.91 18.88 -26.22
N SER A 111 -4.71 19.28 -27.22
CA SER A 111 -5.98 19.99 -26.99
C SER A 111 -7.17 19.09 -26.63
N GLY A 112 -7.00 17.78 -26.76
CA GLY A 112 -7.99 16.74 -26.55
C GLY A 112 -8.07 16.31 -25.08
N TRP A 113 -8.07 15.00 -24.85
CA TRP A 113 -8.19 14.42 -23.52
C TRP A 113 -6.84 14.31 -22.84
N ILE A 114 -6.76 14.72 -21.57
CA ILE A 114 -5.62 14.53 -20.68
C ILE A 114 -5.97 13.42 -19.69
N TRP A 115 -5.24 12.31 -19.75
CA TRP A 115 -5.56 11.10 -18.99
C TRP A 115 -4.39 10.52 -18.23
N ALA A 116 -4.74 9.87 -17.12
CA ALA A 116 -3.91 8.99 -16.31
C ALA A 116 -2.54 9.57 -15.97
N PRO A 117 -2.48 10.73 -15.31
CA PRO A 117 -1.21 11.27 -14.90
C PRO A 117 -0.56 10.40 -13.81
N ASP A 118 0.76 10.27 -13.84
CA ASP A 118 1.59 9.65 -12.82
C ASP A 118 2.56 10.68 -12.25
N VAL A 119 2.93 10.55 -10.96
CA VAL A 119 3.83 11.49 -10.27
C VAL A 119 5.08 10.78 -9.77
N ARG A 120 6.25 11.34 -10.09
CA ARG A 120 7.55 10.80 -9.66
C ARG A 120 8.52 11.89 -9.24
N PHE A 121 9.41 11.52 -8.33
CA PHE A 121 10.56 12.32 -7.98
C PHE A 121 11.83 11.55 -8.34
N TYR A 122 12.55 12.03 -9.34
CA TYR A 122 13.79 11.42 -9.82
C TYR A 122 14.84 12.49 -10.05
N ASP A 123 16.10 12.15 -9.78
CA ASP A 123 17.25 12.96 -10.15
C ASP A 123 17.11 14.44 -9.69
N GLY A 124 16.53 14.65 -8.50
CA GLY A 124 16.32 15.97 -7.89
C GLY A 124 15.15 16.78 -8.47
N ALA A 125 14.26 16.18 -9.25
CA ALA A 125 13.12 16.86 -9.85
C ALA A 125 11.83 16.05 -9.82
N TRP A 126 10.71 16.76 -9.80
CA TRP A 126 9.38 16.23 -9.97
C TRP A 126 9.03 16.07 -11.44
N TYR A 127 8.45 14.93 -11.78
CA TYR A 127 7.93 14.60 -13.10
C TYR A 127 6.47 14.23 -12.96
N LEU A 128 5.62 14.87 -13.76
CA LEU A 128 4.27 14.39 -14.01
C LEU A 128 4.22 13.83 -15.42
N TYR A 129 4.10 12.52 -15.54
CA TYR A 129 3.82 11.85 -16.81
C TYR A 129 2.32 11.84 -17.02
N PHE A 130 1.85 11.90 -18.26
CA PHE A 130 0.43 11.82 -18.58
C PHE A 130 0.27 11.45 -20.05
N SER A 131 -0.96 11.16 -20.46
CA SER A 131 -1.28 11.02 -21.88
C SER A 131 -2.14 12.17 -22.36
N ALA A 132 -1.96 12.60 -23.60
CA ALA A 132 -2.75 13.64 -24.26
C ALA A 132 -3.06 13.28 -25.72
N SER A 133 -4.21 13.73 -26.22
CA SER A 133 -4.60 13.65 -27.64
C SER A 133 -4.87 15.03 -28.25
N PRO A 134 -4.94 15.15 -29.58
CA PRO A 134 -5.60 16.27 -30.25
C PRO A 134 -7.12 16.20 -30.09
N SER A 135 -7.80 17.35 -29.97
CA SER A 135 -9.28 17.39 -29.91
C SER A 135 -9.96 16.86 -31.18
N SER A 136 -9.29 16.93 -32.33
CA SER A 136 -9.77 16.40 -33.61
C SER A 136 -9.65 14.87 -33.73
N SER A 137 -8.86 14.24 -32.85
CA SER A 137 -8.64 12.79 -32.84
C SER A 137 -8.39 12.30 -31.41
N PRO A 138 -9.44 12.18 -30.59
CA PRO A 138 -9.30 11.93 -29.14
C PRO A 138 -8.65 10.58 -28.80
N TYR A 139 -8.66 9.63 -29.74
CA TYR A 139 -7.97 8.33 -29.59
C TYR A 139 -6.58 8.31 -30.26
N ASP A 140 -6.08 9.45 -30.75
CA ASP A 140 -4.68 9.61 -31.12
C ASP A 140 -3.84 10.01 -29.89
N GLN A 141 -4.12 9.32 -28.79
CA GLN A 141 -3.54 9.58 -27.47
C GLN A 141 -2.06 9.21 -27.47
N ARG A 142 -1.26 10.07 -26.84
CA ARG A 142 0.16 9.84 -26.68
C ARG A 142 0.73 10.29 -25.35
N MET A 143 1.91 9.79 -24.96
CA MET A 143 2.52 10.11 -23.66
C MET A 143 3.38 11.38 -23.64
N TYR A 144 3.26 12.16 -22.58
CA TYR A 144 3.96 13.41 -22.33
C TYR A 144 4.45 13.49 -20.89
N TYR A 145 5.30 14.46 -20.61
CA TYR A 145 5.68 14.82 -19.25
C TYR A 145 5.82 16.32 -19.07
N VAL A 146 5.65 16.79 -17.84
CA VAL A 146 6.09 18.11 -17.35
C VAL A 146 7.04 17.92 -16.17
N LYS A 147 7.99 18.85 -16.00
CA LYS A 147 9.04 18.79 -14.98
C LYS A 147 8.99 20.01 -14.05
N ASN A 148 9.29 19.81 -12.77
CA ASN A 148 9.48 20.89 -11.80
C ASN A 148 10.68 20.58 -10.88
N THR A 149 11.63 21.50 -10.79
CA THR A 149 12.87 21.32 -9.98
C THR A 149 12.77 21.93 -8.58
N SER A 150 11.63 22.53 -8.23
CA SER A 150 11.43 23.08 -6.90
C SER A 150 11.27 21.95 -5.88
N ALA A 151 11.86 22.12 -4.70
CA ALA A 151 11.67 21.16 -3.60
C ALA A 151 10.18 20.98 -3.27
N ASN A 152 9.41 22.07 -3.28
CA ASN A 152 7.96 22.06 -3.22
C ASN A 152 7.37 22.28 -4.63
N PRO A 153 6.84 21.24 -5.30
CA PRO A 153 6.28 21.35 -6.64
C PRO A 153 4.92 22.07 -6.68
N MET A 154 4.32 22.36 -5.52
CA MET A 154 3.07 23.10 -5.40
C MET A 154 3.22 24.60 -5.68
N THR A 155 4.43 25.14 -5.54
CA THR A 155 4.74 26.57 -5.71
C THR A 155 5.80 26.83 -6.77
N GLY A 156 6.40 25.77 -7.31
CA GLY A 156 7.40 25.86 -8.37
C GLY A 156 6.78 26.01 -9.76
N THR A 157 7.61 26.38 -10.73
CA THR A 157 7.21 26.46 -12.14
C THR A 157 7.35 25.09 -12.81
N TRP A 158 6.28 24.66 -13.47
CA TRP A 158 6.28 23.48 -14.34
C TRP A 158 6.77 23.84 -15.74
N SER A 159 7.56 22.96 -16.34
CA SER A 159 8.02 23.10 -17.72
C SER A 159 6.86 23.03 -18.72
N ALA A 160 7.09 23.49 -19.95
CA ALA A 160 6.23 23.11 -21.06
C ALA A 160 6.16 21.57 -21.19
N PRO A 161 5.02 21.01 -21.63
CA PRO A 161 4.88 19.57 -21.84
C PRO A 161 5.83 19.11 -22.93
N GLN A 162 6.48 17.97 -22.71
CA GLN A 162 7.40 17.35 -23.65
C GLN A 162 6.93 15.94 -23.99
N ARG A 163 7.16 15.54 -25.25
CA ARG A 163 6.79 14.22 -25.75
C ARG A 163 7.65 13.15 -25.08
N MET A 164 7.04 12.04 -24.65
CA MET A 164 7.78 10.81 -24.44
C MET A 164 7.62 9.90 -25.67
N TYR A 165 8.74 9.52 -26.29
CA TYR A 165 8.76 8.72 -27.50
C TYR A 165 9.02 7.24 -27.18
N THR A 166 8.13 6.36 -27.66
CA THR A 166 8.21 4.90 -27.44
C THR A 166 8.66 4.12 -28.68
N HIS A 167 9.07 4.82 -29.75
CA HIS A 167 9.43 4.26 -31.06
C HIS A 167 8.28 3.62 -31.86
N VAL A 168 7.05 3.62 -31.33
CA VAL A 168 5.86 3.15 -32.04
C VAL A 168 4.72 4.16 -31.86
N GLU A 169 4.26 4.74 -32.97
CA GLU A 169 3.20 5.76 -32.98
C GLU A 169 1.82 5.13 -33.15
N SER A 170 1.26 4.65 -32.05
CA SER A 170 -0.13 4.20 -31.93
C SER A 170 -0.76 4.74 -30.64
N PHE A 171 -2.05 4.47 -30.43
CA PHE A 171 -2.75 4.82 -29.18
C PHE A 171 -1.96 4.32 -27.97
N MET A 172 -1.60 5.23 -27.06
CA MET A 172 -0.86 4.93 -25.84
C MET A 172 -1.30 5.80 -24.67
N LEU A 173 -1.36 5.22 -23.48
CA LEU A 173 -1.81 5.85 -22.25
C LEU A 173 -1.18 5.17 -21.02
N ASP A 174 -1.59 5.63 -19.84
CA ASP A 174 -1.25 5.06 -18.55
C ASP A 174 0.27 4.93 -18.31
N PRO A 175 1.02 6.05 -18.43
CA PRO A 175 2.44 6.05 -18.16
C PRO A 175 2.72 5.71 -16.69
N HIS A 176 3.66 4.80 -16.44
CA HIS A 176 4.16 4.50 -15.11
C HIS A 176 5.65 4.20 -15.16
N SER A 177 6.41 4.65 -14.17
CA SER A 177 7.83 4.30 -14.05
C SER A 177 8.18 3.82 -12.66
N PHE A 178 9.18 2.94 -12.57
CA PHE A 178 9.68 2.45 -11.30
C PHE A 178 11.17 2.12 -11.40
N GLU A 179 11.83 1.98 -10.25
CA GLU A 179 13.24 1.60 -10.17
C GLU A 179 13.38 0.23 -9.51
N LEU A 180 14.29 -0.58 -10.05
CA LEU A 180 14.69 -1.86 -9.48
C LEU A 180 16.19 -2.03 -9.67
N ASN A 181 16.92 -2.27 -8.56
CA ASN A 181 18.37 -2.51 -8.57
C ASN A 181 19.17 -1.44 -9.32
N GLY A 182 18.76 -0.16 -9.20
CA GLY A 182 19.40 0.98 -9.88
C GLY A 182 19.04 1.13 -11.36
N GLN A 183 18.23 0.23 -11.94
CA GLN A 183 17.69 0.37 -13.28
C GLN A 183 16.26 0.92 -13.20
N ARG A 184 15.99 1.99 -13.94
CA ARG A 184 14.64 2.53 -14.13
C ARG A 184 13.93 1.83 -15.28
N TYR A 185 12.66 1.54 -15.11
CA TYR A 185 11.79 0.94 -16.10
C TYR A 185 10.59 1.84 -16.35
N PHE A 186 10.11 1.80 -17.57
CA PHE A 186 8.88 2.45 -17.99
C PHE A 186 7.88 1.40 -18.43
N THR A 187 6.65 1.49 -17.93
CA THR A 187 5.53 0.62 -18.28
C THR A 187 4.34 1.47 -18.69
N TRP A 188 3.61 1.03 -19.71
CA TRP A 188 2.47 1.77 -20.23
C TRP A 188 1.51 0.85 -20.97
N ALA A 189 0.32 1.37 -21.29
CA ALA A 189 -0.65 0.71 -22.14
C ALA A 189 -0.52 1.24 -23.57
N GLN A 190 -0.50 0.36 -24.57
CA GLN A 190 -0.44 0.76 -25.98
C GLN A 190 -1.17 -0.22 -26.90
N LYS A 191 -1.74 0.30 -27.98
CA LYS A 191 -2.28 -0.49 -29.09
C LYS A 191 -1.14 -1.10 -29.89
N ASP A 192 -0.96 -2.42 -29.82
CA ASP A 192 -0.04 -3.15 -30.71
C ASP A 192 -0.57 -3.08 -32.16
N PRO A 193 0.18 -2.49 -33.11
CA PRO A 193 -0.23 -2.40 -34.52
C PRO A 193 -0.48 -3.77 -35.18
N ASN A 194 0.10 -4.84 -34.63
CA ASN A 194 -0.03 -6.21 -35.14
C ASN A 194 -1.14 -7.02 -34.43
N SER A 195 -1.98 -6.36 -33.61
CA SER A 195 -3.07 -7.00 -32.88
C SER A 195 -4.43 -6.34 -33.14
N SER A 196 -5.49 -7.15 -33.12
CA SER A 196 -6.87 -6.65 -33.10
C SER A 196 -7.30 -6.12 -31.72
N ASP A 197 -6.56 -6.40 -30.65
CA ASP A 197 -6.91 -6.00 -29.27
C ASP A 197 -6.82 -4.48 -29.06
N ASN A 198 -7.52 -3.93 -28.07
CA ASN A 198 -7.53 -2.48 -27.82
C ASN A 198 -6.18 -1.99 -27.27
N SER A 199 -5.63 -2.68 -26.28
CA SER A 199 -4.38 -2.30 -25.62
C SER A 199 -3.68 -3.51 -24.99
N HIS A 200 -2.35 -3.44 -24.96
CA HIS A 200 -1.45 -4.36 -24.25
C HIS A 200 -0.59 -3.57 -23.26
N VAL A 201 -0.04 -4.26 -22.26
CA VAL A 201 0.95 -3.69 -21.33
C VAL A 201 2.35 -3.88 -21.90
N PHE A 202 3.09 -2.77 -22.03
CA PHE A 202 4.47 -2.74 -22.48
C PHE A 202 5.43 -2.39 -21.35
N ILE A 203 6.70 -2.78 -21.50
CA ILE A 203 7.81 -2.37 -20.64
C ILE A 203 9.05 -2.03 -21.48
N ALA A 204 9.83 -1.06 -21.02
CA ALA A 204 11.17 -0.74 -21.54
C ALA A 204 12.08 -0.29 -20.39
N LYS A 205 13.41 -0.42 -20.58
CA LYS A 205 14.39 0.22 -19.70
C LYS A 205 14.42 1.72 -19.97
N MET A 206 14.83 2.51 -18.98
CA MET A 206 15.07 3.94 -19.13
C MET A 206 16.54 4.29 -18.86
N SER A 207 17.09 5.23 -19.65
CA SER A 207 18.41 5.84 -19.40
C SER A 207 18.33 7.13 -18.59
N SER A 208 17.15 7.77 -18.57
CA SER A 208 16.86 9.00 -17.83
C SER A 208 15.37 8.99 -17.42
N PRO A 209 14.89 9.94 -16.60
CA PRO A 209 13.47 10.01 -16.27
C PRO A 209 12.56 10.20 -17.50
N THR A 210 13.11 10.56 -18.66
CA THR A 210 12.32 10.99 -19.83
C THR A 210 12.63 10.19 -21.09
N THR A 211 13.52 9.18 -21.00
CA THR A 211 14.04 8.49 -22.19
C THR A 211 14.10 6.99 -21.95
N ILE A 212 13.33 6.24 -22.74
CA ILE A 212 13.46 4.77 -22.80
C ILE A 212 14.69 4.37 -23.63
N THR A 213 15.17 3.15 -23.43
CA THR A 213 16.29 2.56 -24.16
C THR A 213 15.94 1.18 -24.67
N GLY A 214 16.28 0.93 -25.93
CA GLY A 214 15.97 -0.34 -26.59
C GLY A 214 14.50 -0.46 -27.00
N PRO A 215 14.09 -1.64 -27.50
CA PRO A 215 12.73 -1.87 -27.94
C PRO A 215 11.75 -1.95 -26.77
N ALA A 216 10.50 -1.56 -27.02
CA ALA A 216 9.38 -1.83 -26.14
C ALA A 216 9.00 -3.33 -26.19
N THR A 217 8.84 -3.96 -25.03
CA THR A 217 8.41 -5.37 -24.91
C THR A 217 6.97 -5.46 -24.43
N VAL A 218 6.13 -6.26 -25.09
CA VAL A 218 4.80 -6.62 -24.57
C VAL A 218 4.93 -7.66 -23.46
N ILE A 219 4.40 -7.37 -22.26
CA ILE A 219 4.42 -8.28 -21.10
C ILE A 219 3.03 -8.74 -20.66
N ALA A 220 1.95 -8.09 -21.14
CA ALA A 220 0.60 -8.64 -21.01
C ALA A 220 -0.29 -8.31 -22.20
N LYS A 221 -1.05 -9.32 -22.61
CA LYS A 221 -2.14 -9.24 -23.58
C LYS A 221 -3.44 -9.71 -22.91
N PRO A 222 -4.62 -9.22 -23.30
CA PRO A 222 -5.90 -9.74 -22.83
C PRO A 222 -6.15 -11.12 -23.46
N THR A 223 -5.85 -12.20 -22.74
CA THR A 223 -5.95 -13.60 -23.21
C THR A 223 -7.05 -14.39 -22.50
N TYR A 224 -7.45 -13.98 -21.30
CA TYR A 224 -8.54 -14.59 -20.55
C TYR A 224 -9.87 -13.94 -20.91
N ALA A 225 -10.95 -14.72 -20.83
CA ALA A 225 -12.30 -14.24 -21.16
C ALA A 225 -12.71 -13.03 -20.32
N TRP A 226 -12.37 -13.03 -19.03
CA TRP A 226 -12.69 -11.92 -18.12
C TRP A 226 -11.96 -10.61 -18.48
N GLU A 227 -10.80 -10.69 -19.15
CA GLU A 227 -10.05 -9.50 -19.62
C GLU A 227 -10.69 -8.87 -20.86
N ARG A 228 -11.59 -9.60 -21.52
CA ARG A 228 -12.22 -9.25 -22.79
C ARG A 228 -13.70 -8.90 -22.66
N GLU A 229 -14.22 -8.79 -21.44
CA GLU A 229 -15.60 -8.37 -21.19
C GLU A 229 -15.78 -6.90 -21.64
N GLY A 230 -16.62 -6.67 -22.64
CA GLY A 230 -16.79 -5.34 -23.25
C GLY A 230 -15.71 -5.03 -24.28
N TYR A 231 -14.44 -4.99 -23.87
CA TYR A 231 -13.30 -4.73 -24.77
C TYR A 231 -12.08 -5.60 -24.42
N PRO A 232 -11.28 -6.04 -25.41
CA PRO A 232 -9.98 -6.69 -25.17
C PRO A 232 -8.92 -5.67 -24.72
N VAL A 233 -8.86 -5.40 -23.42
CA VAL A 233 -8.01 -4.38 -22.80
C VAL A 233 -7.05 -5.00 -21.78
N ALA A 234 -5.79 -4.57 -21.83
CA ALA A 234 -4.84 -4.72 -20.73
C ALA A 234 -4.04 -3.41 -20.61
N GLU A 235 -4.33 -2.63 -19.57
CA GLU A 235 -3.87 -1.24 -19.43
C GLU A 235 -3.60 -0.86 -17.97
N GLY A 236 -3.35 0.42 -17.68
CA GLY A 236 -3.19 0.91 -16.31
C GLY A 236 -2.12 0.21 -15.50
N PRO A 237 -0.89 -0.05 -16.02
CA PRO A 237 0.12 -0.79 -15.26
C PRO A 237 0.58 -0.01 -14.04
N GLN A 238 0.49 -0.62 -12.86
CA GLN A 238 0.90 -0.05 -11.58
C GLN A 238 1.78 -1.04 -10.83
N VAL A 239 2.95 -0.58 -10.40
CA VAL A 239 4.00 -1.47 -9.88
C VAL A 239 4.13 -1.38 -8.36
N VAL A 240 4.25 -2.55 -7.72
CA VAL A 240 4.74 -2.68 -6.35
C VAL A 240 5.84 -3.73 -6.31
N VAL A 241 6.98 -3.39 -5.68
CA VAL A 241 8.11 -4.29 -5.48
C VAL A 241 8.13 -4.70 -4.02
N ARG A 242 7.94 -5.99 -3.75
CA ARG A 242 7.90 -6.54 -2.38
C ARG A 242 8.27 -8.01 -2.39
N ASN A 243 8.81 -8.51 -1.28
CA ASN A 243 9.03 -9.94 -1.04
C ASN A 243 9.85 -10.63 -2.15
N GLY A 244 10.87 -9.93 -2.67
CA GLY A 244 11.73 -10.43 -3.76
C GLY A 244 11.02 -10.54 -5.13
N LYS A 245 9.87 -9.88 -5.30
CA LYS A 245 9.05 -9.94 -6.51
C LYS A 245 8.67 -8.54 -6.99
N VAL A 246 8.49 -8.43 -8.29
CA VAL A 246 7.85 -7.29 -8.97
C VAL A 246 6.43 -7.70 -9.30
N PHE A 247 5.48 -6.91 -8.85
CA PHE A 247 4.06 -7.08 -9.17
C PHE A 247 3.61 -5.90 -10.02
N ILE A 248 2.92 -6.19 -11.13
CA ILE A 248 2.25 -5.17 -11.94
C ILE A 248 0.76 -5.47 -11.91
N ALA A 249 -0.01 -4.64 -11.21
CA ALA A 249 -1.45 -4.63 -11.38
C ALA A 249 -1.78 -3.93 -12.69
N TYR A 250 -2.71 -4.49 -13.47
CA TYR A 250 -3.18 -3.88 -14.71
C TYR A 250 -4.70 -3.96 -14.75
N SER A 251 -5.34 -2.98 -15.35
CA SER A 251 -6.78 -2.99 -15.57
C SER A 251 -7.13 -3.75 -16.84
N ALA A 252 -8.30 -4.38 -16.85
CA ALA A 252 -8.81 -5.10 -18.01
C ALA A 252 -10.34 -4.94 -18.15
N ALA A 253 -10.89 -5.47 -19.25
CA ALA A 253 -12.30 -5.38 -19.64
C ALA A 253 -12.72 -3.98 -20.18
N ALA A 254 -13.71 -3.35 -19.56
CA ALA A 254 -14.25 -2.04 -19.93
C ALA A 254 -14.09 -1.05 -18.77
N THR A 255 -14.38 0.24 -18.95
CA THR A 255 -14.26 1.27 -17.89
C THR A 255 -15.54 1.47 -17.04
N ASP A 256 -16.51 0.56 -17.17
CA ASP A 256 -17.78 0.53 -16.41
C ASP A 256 -17.71 -0.47 -15.22
N SER A 257 -18.85 -0.98 -14.75
CA SER A 257 -18.92 -1.98 -13.68
C SER A 257 -18.12 -3.27 -13.94
N ARG A 258 -17.72 -3.52 -15.19
CA ARG A 258 -16.84 -4.63 -15.58
C ARG A 258 -15.36 -4.33 -15.35
N TYR A 259 -14.96 -3.08 -15.09
CA TYR A 259 -13.55 -2.74 -14.89
C TYR A 259 -12.99 -3.47 -13.66
N LYS A 260 -11.85 -4.15 -13.84
CA LYS A 260 -11.26 -5.02 -12.81
C LYS A 260 -9.75 -5.13 -13.00
N LEU A 261 -9.04 -5.55 -11.96
CA LEU A 261 -7.58 -5.68 -11.97
C LEU A 261 -7.12 -7.12 -12.18
N GLY A 262 -6.14 -7.31 -13.04
CA GLY A 262 -5.26 -8.48 -13.11
C GLY A 262 -3.90 -8.22 -12.46
N LEU A 263 -3.07 -9.27 -12.39
CA LEU A 263 -1.74 -9.18 -11.79
C LEU A 263 -0.70 -9.93 -12.63
N LEU A 264 0.39 -9.25 -12.97
CA LEU A 264 1.64 -9.86 -13.41
C LEU A 264 2.61 -10.00 -12.24
N THR A 265 3.37 -11.08 -12.21
CA THR A 265 4.40 -11.34 -11.19
C THR A 265 5.69 -11.79 -11.85
N ALA A 266 6.82 -11.18 -11.47
CA ALA A 266 8.17 -11.60 -11.82
C ALA A 266 9.07 -11.60 -10.59
N SER A 267 10.16 -12.37 -10.62
CA SER A 267 11.23 -12.26 -9.61
C SER A 267 11.97 -10.93 -9.77
N THR A 268 12.43 -10.32 -8.67
CA THR A 268 13.33 -9.15 -8.73
C THR A 268 14.70 -9.45 -9.33
N SER A 269 15.04 -10.73 -9.50
CA SER A 269 16.28 -11.18 -10.16
C SER A 269 16.06 -11.58 -11.63
N ALA A 270 14.83 -11.52 -12.14
CA ALA A 270 14.52 -11.91 -13.51
C ALA A 270 14.85 -10.80 -14.51
N ASP A 271 15.02 -11.17 -15.78
CA ASP A 271 15.00 -10.20 -16.86
C ASP A 271 13.57 -9.76 -17.13
N LEU A 272 13.22 -8.55 -16.67
CA LEU A 272 11.88 -7.99 -16.82
C LEU A 272 11.50 -7.69 -18.28
N LEU A 273 12.48 -7.60 -19.19
CA LEU A 273 12.23 -7.41 -20.62
C LEU A 273 11.95 -8.74 -21.35
N ASN A 274 12.06 -9.88 -20.68
CA ASN A 274 11.66 -11.17 -21.23
C ASN A 274 10.20 -11.47 -20.83
N PRO A 275 9.25 -11.56 -21.78
CA PRO A 275 7.86 -11.90 -21.48
C PRO A 275 7.70 -13.21 -20.68
N ALA A 276 8.59 -14.19 -20.87
CA ALA A 276 8.55 -15.46 -20.15
C ALA A 276 8.91 -15.35 -18.65
N SER A 277 9.50 -14.22 -18.21
CA SER A 277 9.75 -13.95 -16.79
C SER A 277 8.47 -13.66 -15.99
N TRP A 278 7.36 -13.39 -16.68
CA TRP A 278 6.12 -12.93 -16.08
C TRP A 278 5.10 -14.07 -15.96
N THR A 279 4.54 -14.23 -14.77
CA THR A 279 3.35 -15.05 -14.52
C THR A 279 2.13 -14.13 -14.42
N LYS A 280 1.07 -14.43 -15.18
CA LYS A 280 -0.19 -13.68 -15.17
C LYS A 280 -1.26 -14.39 -14.34
N SER A 281 -2.06 -13.64 -13.58
CA SER A 281 -3.17 -14.21 -12.82
C SER A 281 -4.27 -14.74 -13.75
N ALA A 282 -4.73 -15.98 -13.50
CA ALA A 282 -5.79 -16.60 -14.30
C ALA A 282 -7.19 -16.00 -14.03
N THR A 283 -7.38 -15.40 -12.86
CA THR A 283 -8.61 -14.72 -12.44
C THR A 283 -8.30 -13.27 -12.08
N PRO A 284 -9.31 -12.38 -12.04
CA PRO A 284 -9.16 -11.04 -11.48
C PRO A 284 -8.68 -11.11 -10.03
N VAL A 285 -7.83 -10.17 -9.64
CA VAL A 285 -7.39 -9.99 -8.25
C VAL A 285 -8.21 -8.95 -7.51
N PHE A 286 -8.98 -8.12 -8.22
CA PHE A 286 -9.83 -7.08 -7.65
C PHE A 286 -10.96 -6.73 -8.62
N SER A 287 -12.20 -6.69 -8.14
CA SER A 287 -13.39 -6.47 -8.98
C SER A 287 -14.51 -5.82 -8.17
N THR A 288 -15.57 -5.37 -8.87
CA THR A 288 -16.82 -4.85 -8.29
C THR A 288 -17.31 -5.68 -7.11
N ALA A 289 -17.55 -5.02 -5.97
CA ALA A 289 -18.13 -5.59 -4.75
C ALA A 289 -18.57 -4.47 -3.79
N ASN A 290 -19.35 -4.79 -2.76
CA ASN A 290 -19.69 -3.88 -1.66
C ASN A 290 -20.30 -2.52 -2.10
N GLY A 291 -21.09 -2.51 -3.19
CA GLY A 291 -21.65 -1.29 -3.74
C GLY A 291 -20.64 -0.40 -4.46
N VAL A 292 -19.42 -0.90 -4.71
CA VAL A 292 -18.34 -0.22 -5.40
C VAL A 292 -18.07 -0.92 -6.73
N TYR A 293 -18.19 -0.17 -7.82
CA TYR A 293 -18.26 -0.70 -9.18
C TYR A 293 -17.09 -0.23 -10.04
N GLY A 294 -16.56 -1.14 -10.85
CA GLY A 294 -15.48 -0.87 -11.77
C GLY A 294 -14.16 -0.45 -11.12
N PRO A 295 -13.64 -1.18 -10.09
CA PRO A 295 -12.37 -0.83 -9.49
C PRO A 295 -11.21 -1.20 -10.42
N GLY A 296 -10.79 -0.25 -11.24
CA GLY A 296 -9.59 -0.35 -12.07
C GLY A 296 -8.73 0.90 -11.90
N HIS A 297 -7.51 0.84 -12.43
CA HIS A 297 -6.43 1.85 -12.38
C HIS A 297 -6.20 2.50 -11.01
N GLY A 298 -4.95 2.51 -10.55
CA GLY A 298 -4.62 3.30 -9.36
C GLY A 298 -3.15 3.41 -9.14
N SER A 299 -2.69 3.11 -7.93
CA SER A 299 -1.27 3.08 -7.58
C SER A 299 -1.09 2.35 -6.25
N PHE A 300 0.17 2.20 -5.84
CA PHE A 300 0.53 1.69 -4.52
C PHE A 300 1.32 2.75 -3.77
N THR A 301 1.06 2.87 -2.47
CA THR A 301 1.83 3.73 -1.56
C THR A 301 1.94 3.05 -0.19
N VAL A 302 2.43 3.77 0.81
CA VAL A 302 2.48 3.30 2.20
C VAL A 302 1.72 4.24 3.11
N ALA A 303 1.16 3.72 4.20
CA ALA A 303 0.49 4.51 5.22
C ALA A 303 1.46 5.43 5.97
N GLU A 304 0.93 6.22 6.89
CA GLU A 304 1.65 7.24 7.66
C GLU A 304 2.81 6.63 8.45
N ASP A 305 2.68 5.38 8.89
CA ASP A 305 3.70 4.56 9.54
C ASP A 305 4.92 4.22 8.67
N GLY A 306 4.83 4.43 7.35
CA GLY A 306 5.88 4.10 6.38
C GLY A 306 6.09 2.60 6.14
N LYS A 307 5.19 1.74 6.63
CA LYS A 307 5.33 0.26 6.59
C LYS A 307 4.13 -0.43 5.98
N THR A 308 2.93 0.06 6.26
CA THR A 308 1.68 -0.56 5.83
C THR A 308 1.42 -0.22 4.36
N ASP A 309 1.48 -1.21 3.47
CA ASP A 309 1.22 -1.01 2.04
C ASP A 309 -0.26 -0.68 1.80
N ILE A 310 -0.52 0.28 0.91
CA ILE A 310 -1.85 0.79 0.57
C ILE A 310 -2.10 0.59 -0.92
N LEU A 311 -3.25 0.01 -1.23
CA LEU A 311 -3.86 0.03 -2.55
C LEU A 311 -4.62 1.34 -2.72
N VAL A 312 -4.24 2.13 -3.72
CA VAL A 312 -5.02 3.27 -4.22
C VAL A 312 -5.68 2.84 -5.51
N TYR A 313 -6.96 3.16 -5.69
CA TYR A 313 -7.72 2.79 -6.87
C TYR A 313 -8.84 3.79 -7.13
N HIS A 314 -9.42 3.80 -8.33
CA HIS A 314 -10.68 4.49 -8.55
C HIS A 314 -11.85 3.52 -8.72
N ALA A 315 -13.06 3.96 -8.38
CA ALA A 315 -14.30 3.21 -8.65
C ALA A 315 -15.53 4.12 -8.53
N ARG A 316 -16.71 3.59 -8.88
CA ARG A 316 -18.01 4.25 -8.79
C ARG A 316 -18.88 3.68 -7.67
N ASP A 317 -19.92 4.43 -7.30
CA ASP A 317 -20.98 4.00 -6.37
C ASP A 317 -22.18 3.35 -7.09
N TYR A 318 -22.12 3.20 -8.41
CA TYR A 318 -23.18 2.65 -9.23
C TYR A 318 -22.63 1.87 -10.42
N ALA A 319 -23.42 0.90 -10.89
CA ALA A 319 -23.02 -0.03 -11.94
C ALA A 319 -23.05 0.59 -13.35
N ASP A 320 -24.03 1.46 -13.60
CA ASP A 320 -24.41 1.91 -14.94
C ASP A 320 -24.19 3.42 -15.09
N PRO A 321 -22.99 3.85 -15.54
CA PRO A 321 -22.70 5.27 -15.72
C PRO A 321 -23.44 5.90 -16.90
N TYR A 322 -23.78 7.18 -16.76
CA TYR A 322 -24.50 7.97 -17.76
C TYR A 322 -23.77 9.29 -18.06
N PRO A 323 -23.66 9.71 -19.35
CA PRO A 323 -24.17 9.03 -20.54
C PRO A 323 -23.33 7.82 -20.96
N ASP A 324 -22.08 7.74 -20.51
CA ASP A 324 -21.18 6.61 -20.74
C ASP A 324 -20.09 6.53 -19.66
N ALA A 325 -19.34 5.42 -19.67
CA ALA A 325 -18.32 5.12 -18.66
C ALA A 325 -17.03 5.96 -18.76
N LEU A 326 -16.78 6.65 -19.85
CA LEU A 326 -15.62 7.54 -20.01
C LEU A 326 -15.95 8.98 -19.60
N THR A 327 -17.13 9.50 -19.98
CA THR A 327 -17.51 10.90 -19.74
C THR A 327 -18.19 11.14 -18.39
N ASP A 328 -18.72 10.10 -17.75
CA ASP A 328 -19.18 10.15 -16.37
C ASP A 328 -18.00 10.46 -15.41
N PRO A 329 -18.05 11.58 -14.66
CA PRO A 329 -16.92 12.05 -13.88
C PRO A 329 -16.76 11.32 -12.53
N ASN A 330 -17.71 10.49 -12.13
CA ASN A 330 -17.80 9.97 -10.76
C ASN A 330 -16.97 8.70 -10.52
N ARG A 331 -15.84 8.58 -11.21
CA ARG A 331 -14.77 7.69 -10.78
C ARG A 331 -14.04 8.38 -9.63
N HIS A 332 -14.26 7.86 -8.43
CA HIS A 332 -13.75 8.43 -7.19
C HIS A 332 -12.47 7.71 -6.76
N THR A 333 -11.48 8.46 -6.28
CA THR A 333 -10.28 7.86 -5.66
C THR A 333 -10.63 7.27 -4.30
N ARG A 334 -10.20 6.03 -4.10
CA ARG A 334 -10.39 5.21 -2.91
C ARG A 334 -9.07 4.60 -2.49
N MET A 335 -8.98 4.23 -1.22
CA MET A 335 -7.78 3.59 -0.67
C MET A 335 -8.15 2.53 0.35
N GLN A 336 -7.33 1.47 0.42
CA GLN A 336 -7.42 0.43 1.46
C GLN A 336 -6.04 -0.20 1.69
N GLN A 337 -5.81 -0.74 2.89
CA GLN A 337 -4.59 -1.52 3.15
C GLN A 337 -4.52 -2.73 2.20
N LEU A 338 -3.35 -2.90 1.59
CA LEU A 338 -2.97 -4.07 0.80
C LEU A 338 -2.35 -5.11 1.74
N PHE A 339 -2.84 -6.34 1.65
CA PHE A 339 -2.25 -7.45 2.40
C PHE A 339 -1.31 -8.28 1.52
N TRP A 340 -0.62 -9.22 2.15
CA TRP A 340 0.39 -10.10 1.58
C TRP A 340 0.10 -11.51 2.04
N THR A 341 0.03 -12.44 1.11
CA THR A 341 -0.14 -13.85 1.45
C THR A 341 1.11 -14.41 2.12
N GLU A 342 0.98 -15.60 2.71
CA GLU A 342 2.12 -16.34 3.28
C GLU A 342 3.24 -16.64 2.28
N HIS A 343 2.94 -16.57 0.98
CA HIS A 343 3.91 -16.72 -0.11
C HIS A 343 4.30 -15.39 -0.76
N GLY A 344 4.01 -14.28 -0.09
CA GLY A 344 4.42 -12.93 -0.45
C GLY A 344 3.73 -12.36 -1.68
N ARG A 345 2.57 -12.90 -2.10
CA ARG A 345 1.75 -12.29 -3.17
C ARG A 345 0.81 -11.23 -2.58
N PRO A 346 0.52 -10.13 -3.28
CA PRO A 346 -0.44 -9.15 -2.79
C PRO A 346 -1.85 -9.75 -2.75
N PHE A 347 -2.58 -9.47 -1.67
CA PHE A 347 -4.00 -9.80 -1.48
C PHE A 347 -4.77 -8.48 -1.40
N PHE A 348 -5.54 -8.19 -2.46
CA PHE A 348 -6.26 -6.93 -2.63
C PHE A 348 -7.57 -6.92 -1.82
N GLY A 349 -8.15 -8.09 -1.56
CA GLY A 349 -9.47 -8.21 -0.96
C GLY A 349 -10.59 -7.79 -1.90
N GLN A 350 -11.65 -7.20 -1.35
CA GLN A 350 -12.72 -6.53 -2.10
C GLN A 350 -12.61 -5.01 -1.91
N PRO A 351 -13.11 -4.20 -2.87
CA PRO A 351 -13.20 -2.77 -2.67
C PRO A 351 -14.03 -2.45 -1.41
N MET A 352 -13.49 -1.56 -0.57
CA MET A 352 -14.17 -1.11 0.64
C MET A 352 -15.34 -0.17 0.27
N PRO A 353 -16.51 -0.30 0.94
CA PRO A 353 -17.67 0.56 0.70
C PRO A 353 -17.40 2.02 1.09
N ASN A 354 -18.37 2.90 0.80
CA ASN A 354 -18.37 4.26 1.31
C ASN A 354 -18.42 4.30 2.84
N GLY A 355 -17.86 5.35 3.41
CA GLY A 355 -17.64 5.54 4.83
C GLY A 355 -16.32 4.93 5.32
N THR A 356 -16.17 5.00 6.63
CA THR A 356 -15.12 4.29 7.36
C THR A 356 -15.63 2.88 7.62
N THR A 357 -15.00 1.87 7.04
CA THR A 357 -15.33 0.48 7.39
C THR A 357 -14.48 0.07 8.60
N PRO A 358 -15.09 -0.40 9.70
CA PRO A 358 -14.34 -0.93 10.83
C PRO A 358 -13.36 -2.02 10.38
N LEU A 359 -12.18 -2.03 10.97
CA LEU A 359 -11.14 -3.02 10.71
C LEU A 359 -11.58 -4.39 11.27
N GLY A 360 -12.44 -5.14 10.59
CA GLY A 360 -13.01 -6.39 11.11
C GLY A 360 -12.52 -7.66 10.40
N ILE A 361 -12.76 -8.80 11.04
CA ILE A 361 -12.63 -10.14 10.44
C ILE A 361 -14.02 -10.80 10.50
N LYS A 362 -14.64 -11.01 9.34
CA LYS A 362 -15.98 -11.60 9.22
C LYS A 362 -15.93 -12.99 8.62
N GLY A 363 -16.60 -13.95 9.27
CA GLY A 363 -16.67 -15.35 8.82
C GLY A 363 -17.69 -15.56 7.71
N ALA A 364 -17.36 -16.40 6.73
CA ALA A 364 -18.24 -16.72 5.61
C ALA A 364 -19.43 -17.58 6.03
N HIS A 365 -19.20 -18.59 6.87
CA HIS A 365 -20.24 -19.53 7.32
C HIS A 365 -21.26 -18.87 8.25
N SER A 366 -20.78 -18.17 9.29
CA SER A 366 -21.65 -17.59 10.31
C SER A 366 -22.19 -16.21 9.95
N GLY A 367 -21.53 -15.47 9.06
CA GLY A 367 -21.80 -14.06 8.83
C GLY A 367 -21.46 -13.15 10.04
N LYS A 368 -20.78 -13.69 11.05
CA LYS A 368 -20.42 -13.00 12.30
C LYS A 368 -18.97 -12.52 12.29
N CYS A 369 -18.66 -11.60 13.19
CA CYS A 369 -17.35 -11.00 13.35
C CYS A 369 -16.55 -11.69 14.45
N VAL A 370 -15.24 -11.82 14.25
CA VAL A 370 -14.28 -12.24 15.28
C VAL A 370 -14.25 -11.16 16.37
N ASP A 371 -14.39 -11.57 17.61
CA ASP A 371 -14.75 -10.69 18.73
C ASP A 371 -13.89 -11.01 19.96
N ASN A 372 -13.33 -9.95 20.58
CA ASN A 372 -12.85 -10.01 21.95
C ASN A 372 -14.05 -10.13 22.90
N TYR A 373 -14.40 -11.37 23.21
CA TYR A 373 -15.65 -11.71 23.86
C TYR A 373 -15.85 -10.95 25.18
N ASN A 374 -17.04 -10.35 25.34
CA ASN A 374 -17.41 -9.56 26.51
C ASN A 374 -16.46 -8.39 26.83
N PHE A 375 -15.69 -7.90 25.85
CA PHE A 375 -14.67 -6.86 26.04
C PHE A 375 -13.62 -7.22 27.12
N ASP A 376 -13.40 -8.50 27.36
CA ASP A 376 -12.51 -8.98 28.40
C ASP A 376 -11.05 -8.58 28.09
N LYS A 377 -10.44 -7.84 29.01
CA LYS A 377 -9.08 -7.29 28.87
C LYS A 377 -8.01 -8.13 29.55
N THR A 378 -8.38 -9.28 30.13
CA THR A 378 -7.44 -10.16 30.79
C THR A 378 -6.63 -10.99 29.78
N TYR A 379 -5.40 -11.37 30.15
CA TYR A 379 -4.65 -12.33 29.34
C TYR A 379 -5.31 -13.70 29.40
N GLY A 380 -5.55 -14.28 28.22
CA GLY A 380 -6.34 -15.50 28.09
C GLY A 380 -7.81 -15.24 27.77
N ALA A 381 -8.22 -13.97 27.62
CA ALA A 381 -9.58 -13.63 27.22
C ALA A 381 -9.97 -14.39 25.93
N PRO A 382 -11.15 -15.03 25.90
CA PRO A 382 -11.55 -15.85 24.77
C PRO A 382 -11.87 -15.01 23.54
N VAL A 383 -11.48 -15.50 22.36
CA VAL A 383 -11.88 -14.93 21.07
C VAL A 383 -13.02 -15.76 20.51
N LYS A 384 -14.13 -15.11 20.16
CA LYS A 384 -15.38 -15.77 19.77
C LYS A 384 -16.00 -15.10 18.56
N LEU A 385 -17.11 -15.66 18.07
CA LEU A 385 -17.94 -15.01 17.07
C LEU A 385 -19.10 -14.28 17.74
N TRP A 386 -19.38 -13.08 17.24
CA TRP A 386 -20.51 -12.27 17.65
C TRP A 386 -21.09 -11.50 16.47
N ASP A 387 -22.36 -11.11 16.56
CA ASP A 387 -22.96 -10.21 15.59
C ASP A 387 -22.09 -8.96 15.38
N CYS A 388 -21.87 -8.63 14.12
CA CYS A 388 -21.04 -7.48 13.76
C CYS A 388 -21.70 -6.19 14.28
N ASN A 389 -21.04 -5.53 15.22
CA ASN A 389 -21.53 -4.33 15.90
C ASN A 389 -20.55 -3.15 15.79
N GLY A 390 -19.39 -3.34 15.16
CA GLY A 390 -18.40 -2.29 14.90
C GLY A 390 -17.66 -1.81 16.14
N SER A 391 -17.86 -2.43 17.31
CA SER A 391 -17.16 -2.06 18.54
C SER A 391 -15.66 -2.33 18.45
N THR A 392 -14.88 -1.71 19.33
CA THR A 392 -13.43 -1.94 19.41
C THR A 392 -13.05 -3.39 19.70
N ALA A 393 -13.95 -4.20 20.27
CA ALA A 393 -13.73 -5.63 20.50
C ALA A 393 -13.67 -6.43 19.20
N GLN A 394 -14.29 -5.94 18.12
CA GLN A 394 -14.31 -6.58 16.81
C GLN A 394 -13.31 -5.98 15.82
N GLN A 395 -12.49 -5.04 16.29
CA GLN A 395 -11.54 -4.34 15.45
C GLN A 395 -10.14 -4.95 15.59
N TRP A 396 -9.60 -5.42 14.47
CA TRP A 396 -8.36 -6.17 14.35
C TRP A 396 -7.42 -5.50 13.35
N GLU A 397 -6.24 -5.12 13.83
CA GLU A 397 -5.15 -4.59 13.01
C GLU A 397 -4.25 -5.75 12.55
N PHE A 398 -3.89 -5.75 11.27
CA PHE A 398 -2.97 -6.70 10.67
C PHE A 398 -1.62 -6.02 10.43
N ASN A 399 -0.63 -6.35 11.25
CA ASN A 399 0.73 -5.85 11.10
C ASN A 399 1.62 -6.87 10.38
N TYR A 400 2.04 -6.55 9.16
CA TYR A 400 2.86 -7.46 8.36
C TYR A 400 4.30 -7.54 8.90
N LEU A 401 4.74 -8.75 9.25
CA LEU A 401 6.03 -8.99 9.89
C LEU A 401 7.20 -9.11 8.89
N ASN A 402 6.96 -8.86 7.59
CA ASN A 402 7.94 -9.02 6.50
C ASN A 402 8.55 -10.43 6.39
N ASN A 403 7.82 -11.44 6.85
CA ASN A 403 8.24 -12.84 6.83
C ASN A 403 7.12 -13.79 6.35
N GLY A 404 6.16 -13.25 5.59
CA GLY A 404 4.95 -13.98 5.17
C GLY A 404 3.83 -14.02 6.21
N HIS A 405 4.04 -13.53 7.44
CA HIS A 405 3.04 -13.62 8.50
C HIS A 405 2.66 -12.24 9.04
N TYR A 406 1.55 -12.21 9.77
CA TYR A 406 1.03 -11.08 10.51
C TYR A 406 1.07 -11.35 12.00
N ASP A 407 1.31 -10.31 12.80
CA ASP A 407 0.65 -10.24 14.10
C ASP A 407 -0.72 -9.56 13.90
N VAL A 408 -1.74 -10.05 14.61
CA VAL A 408 -3.12 -9.59 14.48
C VAL A 408 -3.58 -9.04 15.83
N ARG A 409 -3.74 -7.72 15.94
CA ARG A 409 -3.93 -7.02 17.23
C ARG A 409 -5.36 -6.55 17.40
N ASN A 410 -5.91 -6.78 18.58
CA ASN A 410 -7.24 -6.31 18.92
C ASN A 410 -7.21 -4.85 19.40
N ARG A 411 -8.10 -3.99 18.89
CA ARG A 411 -8.15 -2.55 19.24
C ARG A 411 -8.60 -2.29 20.67
N ASN A 412 -9.48 -3.12 21.24
CA ASN A 412 -9.97 -2.92 22.61
C ASN A 412 -8.87 -3.10 23.67
N THR A 413 -7.91 -4.00 23.41
CA THR A 413 -6.93 -4.45 24.41
C THR A 413 -5.47 -4.17 24.04
N GLY A 414 -5.15 -4.00 22.76
CA GLY A 414 -3.77 -3.93 22.26
C GLY A 414 -3.02 -5.27 22.31
N THR A 415 -3.73 -6.37 22.57
CA THR A 415 -3.17 -7.73 22.63
C THR A 415 -3.32 -8.47 21.30
N CYS A 416 -2.58 -9.56 21.13
CA CYS A 416 -2.48 -10.32 19.88
C CYS A 416 -3.41 -11.53 19.89
N LEU A 417 -3.98 -11.85 18.72
CA LEU A 417 -4.66 -13.11 18.44
C LEU A 417 -3.67 -14.27 18.59
N ASP A 418 -3.96 -15.22 19.47
CA ASP A 418 -3.01 -16.24 19.91
C ASP A 418 -3.64 -17.64 19.87
N ASN A 419 -2.94 -18.59 19.26
CA ASN A 419 -3.24 -20.01 19.40
C ASN A 419 -2.79 -20.49 20.78
N ALA A 420 -3.73 -20.69 21.71
CA ALA A 420 -3.44 -20.85 23.14
C ALA A 420 -2.34 -21.89 23.42
N ASN A 421 -1.32 -21.48 24.17
CA ASN A 421 -0.14 -22.29 24.53
C ASN A 421 0.67 -22.81 23.32
N GLY A 422 0.44 -22.30 22.11
CA GLY A 422 1.08 -22.81 20.89
C GLY A 422 0.75 -24.27 20.58
N SER A 423 -0.41 -24.75 21.03
CA SER A 423 -0.79 -26.15 20.88
C SER A 423 -0.93 -26.56 19.40
N THR A 424 -0.48 -27.77 19.08
CA THR A 424 -0.70 -28.42 17.78
C THR A 424 -1.93 -29.34 17.80
N ALA A 425 -2.62 -29.45 18.93
CA ALA A 425 -3.84 -30.24 19.03
C ALA A 425 -4.98 -29.57 18.24
N LEU A 426 -5.82 -30.39 17.59
CA LEU A 426 -7.01 -29.90 16.93
C LEU A 426 -8.02 -29.37 17.95
N ASN A 427 -8.85 -28.45 17.50
CA ASN A 427 -9.85 -27.76 18.28
C ASN A 427 -9.25 -27.00 19.47
N ASN A 428 -7.98 -26.56 19.39
CA ASN A 428 -7.41 -25.72 20.43
C ASN A 428 -8.09 -24.33 20.47
N ASP A 429 -8.15 -23.72 21.64
CA ASP A 429 -8.74 -22.39 21.80
C ASP A 429 -7.89 -21.29 21.18
N VAL A 430 -8.58 -20.25 20.70
CA VAL A 430 -7.95 -18.99 20.29
C VAL A 430 -8.30 -17.92 21.31
N ILE A 431 -7.25 -17.25 21.79
CA ILE A 431 -7.33 -16.30 22.91
C ILE A 431 -6.65 -14.98 22.53
N LEU A 432 -6.81 -14.00 23.41
CA LEU A 432 -6.00 -12.81 23.44
C LEU A 432 -4.84 -12.96 24.43
N TRP A 433 -3.63 -12.64 23.96
CA TRP A 433 -2.44 -12.68 24.80
C TRP A 433 -1.50 -11.51 24.52
N GLY A 434 -0.68 -11.15 25.52
CA GLY A 434 0.34 -10.12 25.36
C GLY A 434 1.22 -10.40 24.14
N CYS A 435 1.36 -9.41 23.25
CA CYS A 435 2.12 -9.54 22.03
C CYS A 435 3.60 -9.80 22.35
N ASN A 436 4.09 -11.00 22.02
CA ASN A 436 5.44 -11.48 22.35
C ASN A 436 6.26 -11.90 21.12
N GLY A 437 5.66 -11.83 19.93
CA GLY A 437 6.33 -12.17 18.66
C GLY A 437 6.53 -13.67 18.44
N GLY A 438 6.03 -14.53 19.33
CA GLY A 438 6.10 -15.99 19.23
C GLY A 438 5.30 -16.51 18.05
N THR A 439 5.68 -17.69 17.55
CA THR A 439 4.98 -18.36 16.43
C THR A 439 3.48 -18.61 16.67
N PRO A 440 2.95 -18.78 17.90
CA PRO A 440 1.50 -18.90 18.12
C PRO A 440 0.70 -17.62 17.82
N GLN A 441 1.37 -16.46 17.73
CA GLN A 441 0.76 -15.16 17.42
C GLN A 441 0.99 -14.72 15.98
N GLN A 442 1.61 -15.59 15.16
CA GLN A 442 1.94 -15.28 13.78
C GLN A 442 0.99 -16.01 12.84
N TRP A 443 0.32 -15.25 11.99
CA TRP A 443 -0.75 -15.73 11.11
C TRP A 443 -0.38 -15.52 9.65
N GLY A 444 -0.29 -16.60 8.89
CA GLY A 444 -0.20 -16.56 7.42
C GLY A 444 -1.57 -16.30 6.81
N LEU A 445 -1.63 -15.42 5.82
CA LEU A 445 -2.85 -15.20 5.04
C LEU A 445 -2.80 -16.07 3.78
N ARG A 446 -3.81 -16.92 3.60
CA ARG A 446 -3.93 -17.75 2.40
C ARG A 446 -5.14 -17.33 1.58
N ASP A 447 -4.89 -16.79 0.39
CA ASP A 447 -5.93 -16.33 -0.54
C ASP A 447 -6.83 -17.51 -0.99
N ARG A 448 -8.14 -17.26 -1.06
CA ARG A 448 -9.18 -18.19 -1.50
C ARG A 448 -10.06 -17.61 -2.62
N GLY A 449 -9.66 -16.48 -3.20
CA GLY A 449 -10.36 -15.83 -4.28
C GLY A 449 -11.57 -15.03 -3.79
N ASN A 450 -12.06 -14.13 -4.65
CA ASN A 450 -13.23 -13.28 -4.40
C ASN A 450 -13.18 -12.48 -3.09
N GLY A 451 -11.98 -12.20 -2.58
CA GLY A 451 -11.74 -11.47 -1.34
C GLY A 451 -11.87 -12.30 -0.05
N TRP A 452 -11.97 -13.62 -0.16
CA TRP A 452 -11.89 -14.53 0.98
C TRP A 452 -10.45 -14.99 1.21
N PHE A 453 -10.10 -15.17 2.48
CA PHE A 453 -8.82 -15.71 2.91
C PHE A 453 -8.98 -16.66 4.09
N GLN A 454 -7.97 -17.49 4.33
CA GLN A 454 -7.79 -18.23 5.56
C GLN A 454 -6.67 -17.61 6.39
N LEU A 455 -6.76 -17.76 7.71
CA LEU A 455 -5.67 -17.45 8.64
C LEU A 455 -5.04 -18.75 9.13
N VAL A 456 -3.77 -18.95 8.77
CA VAL A 456 -2.99 -20.14 9.10
C VAL A 456 -2.05 -19.80 10.25
N ASN A 457 -2.13 -20.50 11.37
CA ASN A 457 -1.24 -20.26 12.50
C ASN A 457 0.16 -20.84 12.24
N ARG A 458 1.21 -20.06 12.47
CA ARG A 458 2.58 -20.47 12.20
C ARG A 458 3.08 -21.60 13.11
N ALA A 459 2.62 -21.66 14.36
CA ALA A 459 3.08 -22.69 15.31
C ALA A 459 2.53 -24.08 14.97
N SER A 460 1.24 -24.16 14.61
CA SER A 460 0.55 -25.44 14.40
C SER A 460 0.38 -25.83 12.94
N GLY A 461 0.43 -24.88 12.00
CA GLY A 461 0.06 -25.10 10.59
C GLY A 461 -1.45 -25.30 10.38
N THR A 462 -2.27 -25.09 11.41
CA THR A 462 -3.74 -25.20 11.36
C THR A 462 -4.40 -23.84 11.13
N CYS A 463 -5.67 -23.85 10.73
CA CYS A 463 -6.43 -22.68 10.35
C CYS A 463 -7.36 -22.20 11.47
N LEU A 464 -7.61 -20.89 11.51
CA LEU A 464 -8.67 -20.27 12.31
C LEU A 464 -10.04 -20.78 11.82
N ASP A 465 -10.83 -21.35 12.72
CA ASP A 465 -12.01 -22.15 12.40
C ASP A 465 -13.22 -21.78 13.26
N ASN A 466 -14.39 -21.62 12.62
CA ASN A 466 -15.68 -21.56 13.30
C ASN A 466 -16.08 -22.95 13.83
N TYR A 467 -15.82 -23.18 15.12
CA TYR A 467 -15.93 -24.48 15.75
C TYR A 467 -17.34 -25.06 15.63
N ALA A 468 -17.42 -26.33 15.21
CA ALA A 468 -18.66 -27.08 15.09
C ALA A 468 -19.74 -26.39 14.23
N LEU A 469 -19.34 -25.48 13.33
CA LEU A 469 -20.25 -24.74 12.44
C LEU A 469 -21.29 -23.88 13.18
N ASP A 470 -21.03 -23.55 14.45
CA ASP A 470 -21.95 -22.82 15.30
C ASP A 470 -22.12 -21.38 14.78
N THR A 471 -23.36 -20.94 14.64
CA THR A 471 -23.72 -19.60 14.17
C THR A 471 -24.40 -18.77 15.25
N SER A 472 -24.28 -19.16 16.52
CA SER A 472 -24.78 -18.42 17.67
C SER A 472 -23.81 -17.30 18.10
N ASN A 473 -24.31 -16.34 18.88
CA ASN A 473 -23.46 -15.35 19.54
C ASN A 473 -22.71 -16.01 20.69
N GLY A 474 -21.39 -15.82 20.74
CA GLY A 474 -20.52 -16.55 21.65
C GLY A 474 -20.11 -17.93 21.13
N ALA A 475 -20.37 -18.21 19.84
CA ALA A 475 -19.80 -19.37 19.17
C ALA A 475 -18.27 -19.34 19.26
N ARG A 476 -17.71 -20.51 19.53
CA ARG A 476 -16.28 -20.69 19.78
C ARG A 476 -15.49 -20.59 18.47
N ILE A 477 -14.33 -19.93 18.53
CA ILE A 477 -13.31 -20.01 17.48
C ILE A 477 -12.22 -20.96 17.95
N SER A 478 -11.74 -21.81 17.04
CA SER A 478 -10.74 -22.82 17.36
C SER A 478 -9.69 -22.98 16.26
N MET A 479 -8.68 -23.80 16.54
CA MET A 479 -7.69 -24.24 15.56
C MET A 479 -8.10 -25.57 14.93
N TYR A 480 -8.17 -25.64 13.59
CA TYR A 480 -8.52 -26.89 12.92
C TYR A 480 -7.69 -27.14 11.65
N SER A 481 -7.61 -28.40 11.21
CA SER A 481 -6.92 -28.75 9.95
C SER A 481 -7.46 -27.90 8.80
N CYS A 482 -6.56 -27.22 8.10
CA CYS A 482 -6.92 -26.35 7.00
C CYS A 482 -7.64 -27.13 5.89
N ASN A 483 -8.83 -26.66 5.51
CA ASN A 483 -9.67 -27.22 4.47
C ASN A 483 -10.44 -26.08 3.78
N ASP A 484 -11.15 -26.34 2.68
CA ASP A 484 -11.84 -25.27 1.93
C ASP A 484 -13.28 -25.00 2.40
N HIS A 485 -13.63 -25.41 3.63
CA HIS A 485 -14.96 -25.15 4.19
C HIS A 485 -15.14 -23.67 4.56
N ALA A 486 -16.38 -23.17 4.41
CA ALA A 486 -16.75 -21.78 4.73
C ALA A 486 -16.50 -21.38 6.19
N ALA A 487 -16.33 -22.35 7.09
CA ALA A 487 -16.01 -22.14 8.50
C ALA A 487 -14.59 -21.59 8.72
N GLN A 488 -13.70 -21.73 7.73
CA GLN A 488 -12.32 -21.24 7.75
C GLN A 488 -12.11 -20.09 6.76
N MET A 489 -13.19 -19.57 6.18
CA MET A 489 -13.15 -18.48 5.22
C MET A 489 -13.50 -17.18 5.90
N TRP A 490 -12.59 -16.23 5.81
CA TRP A 490 -12.65 -14.92 6.45
C TRP A 490 -12.49 -13.83 5.41
N ARG A 491 -13.07 -12.67 5.68
CA ARG A 491 -12.83 -11.46 4.89
C ARG A 491 -12.75 -10.25 5.80
N ARG A 492 -12.29 -9.12 5.26
CA ARG A 492 -12.45 -7.83 5.93
C ARG A 492 -13.93 -7.48 6.05
N GLY A 493 -14.34 -6.99 7.21
CA GLY A 493 -15.68 -6.41 7.40
C GLY A 493 -16.28 -6.70 8.76
#